data_AF-A0A517QIF8-F1
#
_entry.id   AF-A0A517QIF8-F1
#
_cell.length_a   1.000
_cell.length_b   1.000
_cell.length_c   1.000
_cell.angle_alpha   90.00
_cell.angle_beta   90.00
_cell.angle_gamma   90.00
#
_symmetry.space_group_name_H-M   'P 1'
#
loop_
_entity.id
_entity.type
_entity.pdbx_description
1 polymer ?
#
loop_
_entity_poly.entity_id
_entity_poly.type
_entity_poly.pdbx_seq_one_letter_code
_entity_poly.pdbx_strand_id
1 'polypeptide(L)'
;MPVLFLALCLTSTFLTETCAQETTPGADEDHFSLMPNKIPKLQIDMKTMGGRQFWGDVLFFRGYRIQQNVLTQHYRLLDPEDIRREWGTEQDCAQALQKIIDEKKLSAMSGKAVILIHGIIRSSKSFSKMQVALEKDGYTVIGFDYPSTRMTMAESADFLTKTIASLHGIQQIDLVCHSMGGLLVRTYLREKGKDRDPRIQRLVMMGTPNQGARMANLVENNLAYQWIFGPAGKELKKNEQGVIASLPIPDFEFGIVAGARNTEDGWNPLVPGDDDGTVAVESAKLSGAKDFMTVSSLHSFVTEDSEGIEGVRRFLKTGCFRENGICQPIE
;
A
#
# COMPACT_ATOMS: atom_id res chain seq x y z
N MET A 1 -24.20 -47.27 27.13
CA MET A 1 -25.30 -46.42 27.61
C MET A 1 -25.68 -45.41 26.55
N PRO A 2 -26.76 -45.62 25.79
CA PRO A 2 -27.47 -44.54 25.11
C PRO A 2 -28.81 -44.28 25.81
N VAL A 3 -29.13 -43.01 26.06
CA VAL A 3 -30.43 -42.60 26.60
C VAL A 3 -31.38 -42.24 25.46
N LEU A 4 -32.64 -42.55 25.70
CA LEU A 4 -33.74 -42.82 24.79
C LEU A 4 -34.87 -41.80 25.09
N PHE A 5 -35.63 -41.41 24.04
CA PHE A 5 -36.97 -40.77 24.06
C PHE A 5 -37.10 -39.38 24.74
N LEU A 6 -37.92 -38.42 24.27
CA LEU A 6 -39.34 -38.54 23.94
C LEU A 6 -39.80 -37.42 22.98
N ALA A 7 -40.62 -37.77 21.99
CA ALA A 7 -41.49 -36.86 21.25
C ALA A 7 -42.84 -36.77 21.97
N LEU A 8 -43.53 -35.63 21.89
CA LEU A 8 -44.99 -35.63 21.88
C LEU A 8 -45.53 -34.38 21.19
N CYS A 9 -46.40 -34.70 20.25
CA CYS A 9 -47.12 -33.89 19.29
C CYS A 9 -48.50 -33.49 19.86
N LEU A 10 -49.24 -32.69 19.08
CA LEU A 10 -50.73 -32.61 18.93
C LEU A 10 -51.38 -31.29 19.38
N THR A 11 -51.75 -30.40 18.42
CA THR A 11 -53.06 -30.23 17.71
C THR A 11 -54.03 -29.28 18.45
N SER A 12 -54.42 -28.13 17.89
CA SER A 12 -55.54 -27.89 16.94
C SER A 12 -56.70 -27.20 17.66
N THR A 13 -57.14 -26.03 17.19
CA THR A 13 -58.46 -25.85 16.52
C THR A 13 -58.73 -24.38 16.19
N PHE A 14 -59.33 -24.21 15.01
CA PHE A 14 -59.92 -23.02 14.40
C PHE A 14 -61.07 -22.41 15.23
N LEU A 15 -61.35 -21.11 15.00
CA LEU A 15 -62.70 -20.58 14.80
C LEU A 15 -62.66 -19.26 14.01
N THR A 16 -63.51 -19.21 13.00
CA THR A 16 -63.81 -18.15 12.02
C THR A 16 -64.80 -17.11 12.58
N GLU A 17 -64.77 -15.87 12.08
CA GLU A 17 -65.99 -15.08 11.76
C GLU A 17 -65.66 -13.80 10.95
N THR A 18 -66.70 -13.14 10.44
CA THR A 18 -66.82 -12.65 9.06
C THR A 18 -67.14 -11.14 8.97
N CYS A 19 -66.66 -10.50 7.90
CA CYS A 19 -67.13 -9.30 7.14
C CYS A 19 -67.92 -8.16 7.81
N ALA A 20 -67.46 -6.91 7.61
CA ALA A 20 -68.31 -5.74 7.35
C ALA A 20 -67.55 -4.65 6.57
N GLN A 21 -68.19 -4.12 5.52
CA GLN A 21 -67.78 -2.97 4.71
C GLN A 21 -68.26 -1.65 5.35
N GLU A 22 -67.46 -0.59 5.25
CA GLU A 22 -67.94 0.80 5.21
C GLU A 22 -67.14 1.62 4.17
N THR A 23 -67.81 2.63 3.62
CA THR A 23 -67.62 3.22 2.29
C THR A 23 -67.04 4.65 2.29
N THR A 24 -66.16 4.94 1.31
CA THR A 24 -65.93 6.21 0.54
C THR A 24 -65.31 7.46 1.21
N PRO A 25 -64.78 8.47 0.45
CA PRO A 25 -64.10 8.47 -0.85
C PRO A 25 -62.84 9.40 -0.94
N GLY A 26 -61.97 9.15 -1.95
CA GLY A 26 -61.32 10.17 -2.81
C GLY A 26 -60.29 11.16 -2.23
N ALA A 27 -59.01 10.94 -2.52
CA ALA A 27 -58.07 12.01 -2.85
C ALA A 27 -56.96 11.43 -3.74
N ASP A 28 -56.89 11.94 -4.98
CA ASP A 28 -55.76 11.77 -5.87
C ASP A 28 -54.51 12.36 -5.20
N GLU A 29 -53.50 11.54 -4.93
CA GLU A 29 -52.15 12.04 -4.73
C GLU A 29 -51.26 11.52 -5.86
N ASP A 30 -51.00 12.44 -6.79
CA ASP A 30 -49.92 12.36 -7.76
C ASP A 30 -48.61 12.03 -7.04
N HIS A 31 -48.17 10.78 -7.19
CA HIS A 31 -46.83 10.37 -6.78
C HIS A 31 -45.81 10.99 -7.75
N PHE A 32 -45.44 12.25 -7.48
CA PHE A 32 -44.27 12.87 -8.08
C PHE A 32 -43.04 12.13 -7.56
N SER A 33 -42.60 11.11 -8.30
CA SER A 33 -41.34 10.43 -8.07
C SER A 33 -40.20 11.41 -8.37
N LEU A 34 -39.79 12.15 -7.34
CA LEU A 34 -38.53 12.89 -7.35
C LEU A 34 -37.41 11.85 -7.33
N MET A 35 -37.00 11.41 -8.51
CA MET A 35 -35.65 10.88 -8.72
C MET A 35 -34.68 11.91 -8.12
N PRO A 36 -33.78 11.53 -7.20
CA PRO A 36 -32.81 12.49 -6.68
C PRO A 36 -31.93 12.92 -7.86
N ASN A 37 -32.11 14.16 -8.29
CA ASN A 37 -31.26 14.81 -9.28
C ASN A 37 -29.81 14.64 -8.83
N LYS A 38 -29.03 13.84 -9.58
CA LYS A 38 -27.57 13.81 -9.43
C LYS A 38 -27.10 15.25 -9.62
N ILE A 39 -26.60 15.87 -8.55
CA ILE A 39 -25.93 17.16 -8.62
C ILE A 39 -24.87 17.05 -9.73
N PRO A 40 -24.89 17.91 -10.76
CA PRO A 40 -23.93 17.80 -11.86
C PRO A 40 -22.51 17.90 -11.29
N LYS A 41 -21.74 16.81 -11.40
CA LYS A 41 -20.35 16.78 -10.97
C LYS A 41 -19.58 17.74 -11.89
N LEU A 42 -19.14 18.87 -11.35
CA LEU A 42 -18.28 19.80 -12.08
C LEU A 42 -16.92 19.10 -12.33
N GLN A 43 -16.73 18.63 -13.56
CA GLN A 43 -15.54 17.92 -14.00
C GLN A 43 -14.56 18.93 -14.61
N ILE A 44 -13.63 19.43 -13.80
CA ILE A 44 -12.55 20.29 -14.27
C ILE A 44 -11.33 19.42 -14.51
N ASP A 45 -10.89 19.34 -15.76
CA ASP A 45 -9.66 18.67 -16.18
C ASP A 45 -8.45 19.46 -15.69
N MET A 46 -8.01 19.16 -14.47
CA MET A 46 -6.79 19.71 -13.87
C MET A 46 -5.93 18.58 -13.32
N LYS A 47 -4.62 18.69 -13.54
CA LYS A 47 -3.65 17.84 -12.84
C LYS A 47 -3.86 18.01 -11.34
N THR A 48 -4.01 16.89 -10.64
CA THR A 48 -4.14 16.96 -9.18
C THR A 48 -2.82 17.45 -8.59
N MET A 49 -2.87 18.32 -7.56
CA MET A 49 -1.66 18.75 -6.82
C MET A 49 -1.11 17.65 -5.89
N GLY A 50 -1.34 16.38 -6.22
CA GLY A 50 -0.92 15.23 -5.44
C GLY A 50 -1.79 14.98 -4.20
N GLY A 51 -2.11 15.98 -3.37
CA GLY A 51 -2.87 15.77 -2.11
C GLY A 51 -2.31 14.62 -1.24
N ARG A 52 -1.02 14.31 -1.39
CA ARG A 52 -0.43 12.95 -1.25
C ARG A 52 -0.61 12.31 0.12
N GLN A 53 -0.80 13.12 1.17
CA GLN A 53 -0.96 12.61 2.53
C GLN A 53 -2.41 12.34 2.91
N PHE A 54 -3.39 12.61 2.04
CA PHE A 54 -4.80 12.39 2.33
C PHE A 54 -5.46 11.35 1.42
N TRP A 55 -4.70 10.80 0.47
CA TRP A 55 -5.19 9.83 -0.51
C TRP A 55 -4.37 8.55 -0.42
N GLY A 56 -5.06 7.40 -0.50
CA GLY A 56 -4.42 6.09 -0.62
C GLY A 56 -4.96 5.31 -1.80
N ASP A 57 -4.07 4.64 -2.54
CA ASP A 57 -4.40 3.77 -3.66
C ASP A 57 -5.16 2.54 -3.17
N VAL A 58 -6.29 2.25 -3.82
CA VAL A 58 -7.09 1.03 -3.58
C VAL A 58 -7.18 0.13 -4.81
N LEU A 59 -6.93 0.68 -6.00
CA LEU A 59 -6.98 -0.05 -7.25
C LEU A 59 -5.99 0.52 -8.26
N PHE A 60 -5.36 -0.37 -9.04
CA PHE A 60 -4.55 -0.03 -10.19
C PHE A 60 -4.97 -0.83 -11.43
N PHE A 61 -5.06 -0.17 -12.59
CA PHE A 61 -5.24 -0.83 -13.88
C PHE A 61 -4.59 -0.03 -15.01
N ARG A 62 -3.54 -0.55 -15.66
CA ARG A 62 -2.90 0.08 -16.84
C ARG A 62 -2.62 1.59 -16.67
N GLY A 63 -2.11 1.98 -15.49
CA GLY A 63 -1.80 3.38 -15.14
C GLY A 63 -2.97 4.18 -14.58
N TYR A 64 -4.21 3.69 -14.71
CA TYR A 64 -5.35 4.24 -14.00
C TYR A 64 -5.34 3.81 -12.53
N ARG A 65 -5.76 4.72 -11.65
CA ARG A 65 -5.78 4.49 -10.20
C ARG A 65 -7.08 4.94 -9.58
N ILE A 66 -7.64 4.15 -8.67
CA ILE A 66 -8.67 4.63 -7.76
C ILE A 66 -8.02 4.88 -6.41
N GLN A 67 -8.30 6.05 -5.86
CA GLN A 67 -7.80 6.46 -4.55
C GLN A 67 -8.95 6.81 -3.63
N GLN A 68 -8.80 6.51 -2.34
CA GLN A 68 -9.74 6.91 -1.28
C GLN A 68 -9.15 8.07 -0.49
N ASN A 69 -9.98 9.07 -0.19
CA ASN A 69 -9.60 10.14 0.71
C ASN A 69 -9.82 9.72 2.17
N VAL A 70 -8.80 9.75 3.02
CA VAL A 70 -8.92 9.26 4.40
C VAL A 70 -9.72 10.15 5.35
N LEU A 71 -9.93 11.42 5.01
CA LEU A 71 -10.72 12.32 5.85
C LEU A 71 -12.21 12.25 5.51
N THR A 72 -12.51 12.28 4.22
CA THR A 72 -13.87 12.44 3.70
C THR A 72 -14.45 11.14 3.16
N GLN A 73 -13.65 10.07 3.08
CA GLN A 73 -14.02 8.72 2.66
C GLN A 73 -14.52 8.60 1.20
N HIS A 74 -14.53 9.69 0.43
CA HIS A 74 -14.84 9.66 -1.01
C HIS A 74 -13.66 9.12 -1.82
N TYR A 75 -13.96 8.70 -3.04
CA TYR A 75 -13.02 8.13 -3.98
C TYR A 75 -12.78 9.08 -5.15
N ARG A 76 -11.64 8.91 -5.82
CA ARG A 76 -11.34 9.53 -7.12
C ARG A 76 -10.71 8.51 -8.05
N LEU A 77 -11.06 8.60 -9.34
CA LEU A 77 -10.37 7.92 -10.43
C LEU A 77 -9.36 8.88 -11.05
N LEU A 78 -8.10 8.49 -11.10
CA LEU A 78 -7.02 9.17 -11.80
C LEU A 78 -6.63 8.40 -13.06
N ASP A 79 -6.28 9.12 -14.10
CA ASP A 79 -5.62 8.56 -15.29
C ASP A 79 -4.08 8.51 -15.12
N PRO A 80 -3.35 7.95 -16.10
CA PRO A 80 -1.89 7.87 -16.03
C PRO A 80 -1.16 9.22 -15.91
N GLU A 81 -1.82 10.34 -16.23
CA GLU A 81 -1.26 11.69 -16.18
C GLU A 81 -1.61 12.43 -14.87
N ASP A 82 -2.11 11.71 -13.86
CA ASP A 82 -2.62 12.23 -12.59
C ASP A 82 -3.82 13.21 -12.74
N ILE A 83 -4.58 13.09 -13.84
CA ILE A 83 -5.80 13.87 -14.08
C ILE A 83 -6.98 13.11 -13.52
N ARG A 84 -7.80 13.78 -12.71
CA ARG A 84 -9.00 13.20 -12.12
C ARG A 84 -10.09 13.04 -13.17
N ARG A 85 -10.50 11.80 -13.43
CA ARG A 85 -11.57 11.45 -14.38
C ARG A 85 -12.93 11.26 -13.72
N GLU A 86 -12.97 10.84 -12.46
CA GLU A 86 -14.22 10.68 -11.71
C GLU A 86 -13.95 10.90 -10.20
N TRP A 87 -14.98 11.19 -9.43
CA TRP A 87 -14.96 11.19 -7.97
C TRP A 87 -16.34 10.94 -7.36
N GLY A 88 -16.41 10.34 -6.18
CA GLY A 88 -17.68 10.02 -5.53
C GLY A 88 -17.55 8.76 -4.69
N THR A 89 -18.42 7.78 -4.93
CA THR A 89 -18.28 6.46 -4.30
C THR A 89 -17.21 5.61 -5.00
N GLU A 90 -16.78 4.52 -4.35
CA GLU A 90 -15.92 3.52 -4.97
C GLU A 90 -16.57 2.94 -6.24
N GLN A 91 -17.87 2.66 -6.17
CA GLN A 91 -18.67 2.15 -7.28
C GLN A 91 -18.72 3.13 -8.46
N ASP A 92 -18.89 4.44 -8.21
CA ASP A 92 -18.85 5.46 -9.27
C ASP A 92 -17.51 5.41 -10.01
N CYS A 93 -16.40 5.37 -9.26
CA CYS A 93 -15.06 5.34 -9.84
C CYS A 93 -14.78 4.03 -10.59
N ALA A 94 -15.25 2.89 -10.06
CA ALA A 94 -15.11 1.59 -10.70
C ALA A 94 -15.91 1.51 -12.01
N GLN A 95 -17.14 2.02 -12.03
CA GLN A 95 -17.97 2.09 -13.24
C GLN A 95 -17.34 3.01 -14.29
N ALA A 96 -16.82 4.17 -13.88
CA ALA A 96 -16.12 5.08 -14.78
C ALA A 96 -14.85 4.42 -15.36
N LEU A 97 -14.10 3.67 -14.55
CA LEU A 97 -12.94 2.92 -15.03
C LEU A 97 -13.36 1.83 -16.03
N GLN A 98 -14.40 1.05 -15.73
CA GLN A 98 -14.88 0.02 -16.65
C GLN A 98 -15.29 0.61 -18.00
N LYS A 99 -16.03 1.73 -17.99
CA LYS A 99 -16.38 2.46 -19.21
C LYS A 99 -15.13 2.87 -20.01
N ILE A 100 -14.09 3.37 -19.34
CA ILE A 100 -12.82 3.71 -20.00
C ILE A 100 -12.14 2.47 -20.59
N ILE A 101 -12.14 1.34 -19.87
CA ILE A 101 -11.59 0.07 -20.34
C ILE A 101 -12.29 -0.35 -21.65
N ASP A 102 -13.61 -0.30 -21.68
CA ASP A 102 -14.43 -0.70 -22.84
C ASP A 102 -14.24 0.25 -24.02
N GLU A 103 -14.33 1.56 -23.78
CA GLU A 103 -14.22 2.61 -24.82
C GLU A 103 -12.83 2.64 -25.44
N LYS A 104 -11.78 2.57 -24.63
CA LYS A 104 -10.38 2.57 -25.10
C LYS A 104 -9.86 1.19 -25.46
N LYS A 105 -10.65 0.13 -25.27
CA LYS A 105 -10.27 -1.27 -25.48
C LYS A 105 -8.95 -1.62 -24.78
N LEU A 106 -8.82 -1.22 -23.52
CA LEU A 106 -7.59 -1.46 -22.75
C LEU A 106 -7.40 -2.96 -22.53
N SER A 107 -6.22 -3.47 -22.88
CA SER A 107 -5.89 -4.88 -22.69
C SER A 107 -5.79 -5.24 -21.20
N ALA A 108 -6.26 -6.44 -20.83
CA ALA A 108 -6.06 -7.02 -19.50
C ALA A 108 -4.57 -7.01 -19.10
N MET A 109 -4.29 -6.86 -17.81
CA MET A 109 -2.92 -6.91 -17.28
C MET A 109 -2.39 -8.36 -17.32
N SER A 110 -1.08 -8.50 -17.51
CA SER A 110 -0.39 -9.79 -17.49
C SER A 110 1.11 -9.56 -17.30
N GLY A 111 1.85 -10.65 -17.09
CA GLY A 111 3.28 -10.66 -16.82
C GLY A 111 3.60 -10.42 -15.35
N LYS A 112 4.71 -9.69 -15.14
CA LYS A 112 5.24 -9.38 -13.81
C LYS A 112 4.97 -7.93 -13.48
N ALA A 113 4.63 -7.67 -12.22
CA ALA A 113 4.46 -6.33 -11.70
C ALA A 113 5.49 -6.01 -10.63
N VAL A 114 5.87 -4.72 -10.52
CA VAL A 114 6.65 -4.21 -9.40
C VAL A 114 5.87 -3.09 -8.71
N ILE A 115 5.63 -3.23 -7.41
CA ILE A 115 5.02 -2.18 -6.59
C ILE A 115 6.13 -1.39 -5.89
N LEU A 116 6.14 -0.07 -6.12
CA LEU A 116 7.09 0.87 -5.56
C LEU A 116 6.44 1.60 -4.37
N ILE A 117 6.96 1.36 -3.16
CA ILE A 117 6.33 1.77 -1.89
C ILE A 117 7.21 2.81 -1.20
N HIS A 118 6.72 4.05 -1.14
CA HIS A 118 7.50 5.17 -0.62
C HIS A 118 7.59 5.21 0.90
N GLY A 119 8.58 5.95 1.41
CA GLY A 119 8.71 6.27 2.83
C GLY A 119 7.80 7.41 3.29
N ILE A 120 7.93 7.80 4.55
CA ILE A 120 7.07 8.81 5.16
C ILE A 120 7.22 10.20 4.52
N ILE A 121 6.11 10.97 4.41
CA ILE A 121 6.02 12.32 3.81
C ILE A 121 6.30 12.32 2.29
N ARG A 122 6.70 11.20 1.72
CA ARG A 122 6.98 11.03 0.28
C ARG A 122 5.72 10.64 -0.49
N SER A 123 5.93 10.31 -1.76
CA SER A 123 4.99 9.71 -2.68
C SER A 123 5.75 8.75 -3.60
N SER A 124 5.03 7.95 -4.36
CA SER A 124 5.52 7.09 -5.44
C SER A 124 6.54 7.77 -6.38
N LYS A 125 6.38 9.09 -6.61
CA LYS A 125 7.31 9.91 -7.42
C LYS A 125 8.77 9.89 -6.95
N SER A 126 9.05 9.52 -5.70
CA SER A 126 10.41 9.28 -5.19
C SER A 126 11.15 8.16 -5.92
N PHE A 127 10.43 7.32 -6.67
CA PHE A 127 10.99 6.25 -7.49
C PHE A 127 10.97 6.54 -8.99
N SER A 128 10.78 7.79 -9.44
CA SER A 128 10.56 8.09 -10.88
C SER A 128 11.64 7.50 -11.80
N LYS A 129 12.93 7.57 -11.40
CA LYS A 129 14.05 6.97 -12.15
C LYS A 129 13.97 5.44 -12.19
N MET A 130 13.69 4.82 -11.05
CA MET A 130 13.54 3.38 -10.92
C MET A 130 12.34 2.85 -11.71
N GLN A 131 11.21 3.58 -11.68
CA GLN A 131 10.03 3.25 -12.47
C GLN A 131 10.37 3.15 -13.95
N VAL A 132 11.01 4.18 -14.52
CA VAL A 132 11.42 4.17 -15.93
C VAL A 132 12.35 3.00 -16.23
N ALA A 133 13.28 2.67 -15.33
CA ALA A 133 14.22 1.57 -15.55
C ALA A 133 13.55 0.19 -15.53
N LEU A 134 12.57 0.00 -14.63
CA LEU A 134 11.81 -1.25 -14.52
C LEU A 134 10.76 -1.40 -15.63
N GLU A 135 10.12 -0.32 -16.07
CA GLU A 135 9.23 -0.34 -17.23
C GLU A 135 9.99 -0.76 -18.50
N LYS A 136 11.23 -0.27 -18.68
CA LYS A 136 12.12 -0.69 -19.77
C LYS A 136 12.48 -2.17 -19.72
N ASP A 137 12.48 -2.76 -18.52
CA ASP A 137 12.69 -4.20 -18.32
C ASP A 137 11.41 -5.04 -18.56
N GLY A 138 10.30 -4.40 -18.94
CA GLY A 138 9.04 -5.06 -19.28
C GLY A 138 8.11 -5.33 -18.09
N TYR A 139 8.40 -4.76 -16.92
CA TYR A 139 7.51 -4.86 -15.76
C TYR A 139 6.32 -3.90 -15.89
N THR A 140 5.15 -4.33 -15.40
CA THR A 140 4.07 -3.41 -15.04
C THR A 140 4.46 -2.74 -13.73
N VAL A 141 4.77 -1.44 -13.74
CA VAL A 141 5.21 -0.74 -12.52
C VAL A 141 4.06 0.04 -11.90
N ILE A 142 3.87 -0.15 -10.60
CA ILE A 142 2.84 0.52 -9.80
C ILE A 142 3.53 1.41 -8.77
N GLY A 143 3.46 2.72 -8.98
CA GLY A 143 3.78 3.68 -7.94
C GLY A 143 2.65 3.73 -6.91
N PHE A 144 2.82 3.03 -5.78
CA PHE A 144 1.81 2.94 -4.73
C PHE A 144 1.88 4.16 -3.81
N ASP A 145 0.81 4.94 -3.77
CA ASP A 145 0.66 6.09 -2.88
C ASP A 145 -0.26 5.75 -1.70
N TYR A 146 0.18 6.10 -0.49
CA TYR A 146 -0.60 5.95 0.72
C TYR A 146 -0.39 7.13 1.68
N PRO A 147 -1.35 7.43 2.56
CA PRO A 147 -1.33 8.60 3.45
C PRO A 147 -0.40 8.37 4.66
N SER A 148 0.90 8.32 4.38
CA SER A 148 1.97 7.89 5.29
C SER A 148 2.06 8.65 6.63
N THR A 149 1.42 9.80 6.75
CA THR A 149 1.44 10.66 7.95
C THR A 149 0.07 10.85 8.58
N ARG A 150 -0.96 10.14 8.11
CA ARG A 150 -2.35 10.29 8.59
C ARG A 150 -2.97 9.02 9.13
N MET A 151 -2.38 7.86 8.82
CA MET A 151 -2.89 6.55 9.22
C MET A 151 -1.84 5.76 9.99
N THR A 152 -2.29 4.73 10.70
CA THR A 152 -1.43 3.68 11.29
C THR A 152 -0.80 2.80 10.22
N MET A 153 0.19 1.98 10.59
CA MET A 153 0.76 1.00 9.66
C MET A 153 -0.26 -0.08 9.26
N ALA A 154 -1.16 -0.49 10.16
CA ALA A 154 -2.19 -1.49 9.87
C ALA A 154 -3.20 -0.96 8.84
N GLU A 155 -3.74 0.25 9.05
CA GLU A 155 -4.65 0.88 8.09
C GLU A 155 -3.95 1.16 6.74
N SER A 156 -2.67 1.52 6.77
CA SER A 156 -1.89 1.68 5.53
C SER A 156 -1.70 0.34 4.80
N ALA A 157 -1.60 -0.78 5.52
CA ALA A 157 -1.48 -2.11 4.93
C ALA A 157 -2.78 -2.58 4.26
N ASP A 158 -3.93 -2.05 4.66
CA ASP A 158 -5.21 -2.29 3.97
C ASP A 158 -5.24 -1.66 2.58
N PHE A 159 -4.67 -0.47 2.39
CA PHE A 159 -4.50 0.13 1.06
C PHE A 159 -3.61 -0.73 0.15
N LEU A 160 -2.50 -1.23 0.70
CA LEU A 160 -1.60 -2.12 -0.03
C LEU A 160 -2.31 -3.42 -0.41
N THR A 161 -3.08 -4.00 0.52
CA THR A 161 -3.91 -5.19 0.28
C THR A 161 -4.88 -4.98 -0.88
N LYS A 162 -5.66 -3.89 -0.86
CA LYS A 162 -6.65 -3.58 -1.91
C LYS A 162 -5.96 -3.40 -3.27
N THR A 163 -4.84 -2.67 -3.28
CA THR A 163 -4.06 -2.46 -4.50
C THR A 163 -3.55 -3.78 -5.07
N ILE A 164 -2.95 -4.65 -4.25
CA ILE A 164 -2.47 -5.99 -4.68
C ILE A 164 -3.63 -6.83 -5.23
N ALA A 165 -4.77 -6.85 -4.54
CA ALA A 165 -5.95 -7.60 -4.96
C ALA A 165 -6.46 -7.16 -6.34
N SER A 166 -6.33 -5.86 -6.66
CA SER A 166 -6.77 -5.31 -7.95
C SER A 166 -5.92 -5.71 -9.16
N LEU A 167 -4.73 -6.29 -8.94
CA LEU A 167 -3.79 -6.66 -10.01
C LEU A 167 -4.20 -7.93 -10.76
N HIS A 168 -5.46 -8.05 -11.17
CA HIS A 168 -5.97 -9.22 -11.88
C HIS A 168 -5.17 -9.50 -13.16
N GLY A 169 -4.87 -10.78 -13.40
CA GLY A 169 -4.11 -11.23 -14.56
C GLY A 169 -2.58 -11.15 -14.43
N ILE A 170 -2.04 -10.40 -13.45
CA ILE A 170 -0.60 -10.43 -13.11
C ILE A 170 -0.24 -11.78 -12.47
N GLN A 171 0.83 -12.42 -12.94
CA GLN A 171 1.28 -13.73 -12.47
C GLN A 171 2.30 -13.64 -11.33
N GLN A 172 3.08 -12.56 -11.28
CA GLN A 172 4.11 -12.35 -10.25
C GLN A 172 4.13 -10.88 -9.85
N ILE A 173 4.27 -10.61 -8.55
CA ILE A 173 4.41 -9.30 -7.95
C ILE A 173 5.74 -9.28 -7.21
N ASP A 174 6.56 -8.28 -7.50
CA ASP A 174 7.73 -7.95 -6.70
C ASP A 174 7.49 -6.61 -6.01
N LEU A 175 8.12 -6.40 -4.86
CA LEU A 175 7.98 -5.20 -4.06
C LEU A 175 9.33 -4.50 -3.96
N VAL A 176 9.36 -3.18 -4.16
CA VAL A 176 10.53 -2.36 -3.82
C VAL A 176 10.06 -1.23 -2.95
N CYS A 177 10.68 -1.07 -1.79
CA CYS A 177 10.23 -0.11 -0.81
C CYS A 177 11.37 0.74 -0.26
N HIS A 178 11.02 1.93 0.20
CA HIS A 178 11.95 2.88 0.77
C HIS A 178 11.59 3.18 2.22
N SER A 179 12.59 3.15 3.11
CA SER A 179 12.44 3.61 4.48
C SER A 179 11.23 2.94 5.16
N MET A 180 10.29 3.72 5.70
CA MET A 180 9.04 3.26 6.32
C MET A 180 8.19 2.36 5.40
N GLY A 181 8.31 2.45 4.09
CA GLY A 181 7.60 1.57 3.16
C GLY A 181 7.94 0.08 3.36
N GLY A 182 9.16 -0.24 3.82
CA GLY A 182 9.51 -1.63 4.16
C GLY A 182 8.88 -2.11 5.45
N LEU A 183 8.70 -1.21 6.43
CA LEU A 183 7.93 -1.51 7.64
C LEU A 183 6.45 -1.71 7.33
N LEU A 184 5.91 -0.97 6.36
CA LEU A 184 4.56 -1.19 5.84
C LEU A 184 4.42 -2.58 5.22
N VAL A 185 5.36 -3.01 4.38
CA VAL A 185 5.34 -4.37 3.80
C VAL A 185 5.40 -5.43 4.90
N ARG A 186 6.31 -5.30 5.87
CA ARG A 186 6.39 -6.27 6.99
C ARG A 186 5.13 -6.26 7.86
N THR A 187 4.47 -5.10 8.01
CA THR A 187 3.15 -5.01 8.65
C THR A 187 2.10 -5.76 7.84
N TYR A 188 2.02 -5.56 6.53
CA TYR A 188 1.15 -6.33 5.64
C TYR A 188 1.37 -7.84 5.78
N LEU A 189 2.63 -8.31 5.85
CA LEU A 189 2.95 -9.71 6.06
C LEU A 189 2.43 -10.23 7.41
N ARG A 190 2.49 -9.42 8.47
CA ARG A 190 1.92 -9.78 9.78
C ARG A 190 0.40 -9.91 9.72
N GLU A 191 -0.28 -8.92 9.14
CA GLU A 191 -1.74 -8.89 9.07
C GLU A 191 -2.31 -10.00 8.17
N LYS A 192 -1.59 -10.37 7.11
CA LYS A 192 -2.00 -11.47 6.21
C LYS A 192 -1.57 -12.85 6.68
N GLY A 193 -0.41 -12.98 7.32
CA GLY A 193 0.12 -14.27 7.73
C GLY A 193 0.12 -15.27 6.55
N LYS A 194 -0.60 -16.38 6.73
CA LYS A 194 -0.73 -17.44 5.71
C LYS A 194 -1.58 -17.04 4.49
N ASP A 195 -2.40 -16.00 4.62
CA ASP A 195 -3.27 -15.49 3.54
C ASP A 195 -2.57 -14.42 2.68
N ARG A 196 -1.25 -14.30 2.79
CA ARG A 196 -0.42 -13.44 1.92
C ARG A 196 -0.65 -13.81 0.46
N ASP A 197 -0.72 -12.80 -0.41
CA ASP A 197 -0.90 -13.03 -1.84
C ASP A 197 0.27 -13.88 -2.39
N PRO A 198 0.00 -15.09 -2.93
CA PRO A 198 1.05 -16.01 -3.35
C PRO A 198 1.81 -15.53 -4.58
N ARG A 199 1.33 -14.49 -5.27
CA ARG A 199 2.05 -13.88 -6.40
C ARG A 199 3.23 -13.04 -5.95
N ILE A 200 3.30 -12.65 -4.67
CA ILE A 200 4.42 -11.86 -4.15
C ILE A 200 5.65 -12.77 -4.05
N GLN A 201 6.68 -12.51 -4.84
CA GLN A 201 7.85 -13.40 -4.94
C GLN A 201 9.14 -12.77 -4.43
N ARG A 202 9.32 -11.45 -4.58
CA ARG A 202 10.53 -10.75 -4.14
C ARG A 202 10.25 -9.43 -3.45
N LEU A 203 11.14 -9.07 -2.53
CA LEU A 203 11.14 -7.77 -1.85
C LEU A 203 12.55 -7.16 -1.90
N VAL A 204 12.66 -5.88 -2.25
CA VAL A 204 13.86 -5.10 -1.99
C VAL A 204 13.54 -3.97 -1.02
N MET A 205 14.25 -3.93 0.10
CA MET A 205 14.14 -2.87 1.11
C MET A 205 15.31 -1.90 0.96
N MET A 206 15.01 -0.63 0.67
CA MET A 206 16.00 0.42 0.50
C MET A 206 15.98 1.38 1.70
N GLY A 207 17.02 1.35 2.53
CA GLY A 207 17.13 2.20 3.72
C GLY A 207 16.01 1.97 4.76
N THR A 208 15.38 0.79 4.79
CA THR A 208 14.33 0.47 5.77
C THR A 208 14.94 0.23 7.15
N PRO A 209 14.50 0.92 8.22
CA PRO A 209 15.05 0.74 9.57
C PRO A 209 14.48 -0.53 10.24
N ASN A 210 14.93 -1.70 9.80
CA ASN A 210 14.41 -3.02 10.17
C ASN A 210 14.54 -3.38 11.66
N GLN A 211 15.51 -2.82 12.37
CA GLN A 211 15.78 -3.12 13.78
C GLN A 211 15.14 -2.12 14.78
N GLY A 212 14.38 -1.13 14.31
CA GLY A 212 13.46 -0.36 15.15
C GLY A 212 14.03 0.60 16.21
N ALA A 213 15.32 0.60 16.55
CA ALA A 213 15.78 1.27 17.77
C ALA A 213 16.58 2.59 17.60
N ARG A 214 16.95 3.03 16.38
CA ARG A 214 17.78 4.25 16.22
C ARG A 214 17.14 5.41 15.47
N MET A 215 16.04 5.20 14.75
CA MET A 215 15.23 6.31 14.21
C MET A 215 14.62 7.16 15.34
N ALA A 216 14.39 6.56 16.51
CA ALA A 216 13.74 7.21 17.63
C ALA A 216 14.55 8.39 18.18
N ASN A 217 15.86 8.29 18.36
CA ASN A 217 16.67 9.38 18.93
C ASN A 217 16.62 10.69 18.12
N LEU A 218 16.44 10.61 16.79
CA LEU A 218 16.26 11.77 15.90
C LEU A 218 14.83 12.34 15.96
N VAL A 219 13.82 11.48 16.20
CA VAL A 219 12.39 11.84 16.31
C VAL A 219 11.99 12.26 17.75
N GLU A 220 12.73 11.78 18.75
CA GLU A 220 12.46 11.94 20.19
C GLU A 220 12.67 13.39 20.62
N ASN A 221 13.75 14.02 20.15
CA ASN A 221 14.14 15.38 20.54
C ASN A 221 13.53 16.50 19.71
N ASN A 222 12.61 16.19 18.77
CA ASN A 222 12.05 17.20 17.89
C ASN A 222 10.53 17.07 17.73
N LEU A 223 9.78 17.90 18.47
CA LEU A 223 8.31 17.99 18.41
C LEU A 223 7.79 18.31 17.00
N ALA A 224 8.57 18.99 16.16
CA ALA A 224 8.21 19.24 14.77
C ALA A 224 8.27 17.94 13.93
N TYR A 225 9.25 17.07 14.18
CA TYR A 225 9.31 15.75 13.54
C TYR A 225 8.11 14.88 13.95
N GLN A 226 7.68 14.91 15.22
CA GLN A 226 6.50 14.14 15.66
C GLN A 226 5.21 14.60 14.98
N TRP A 227 5.05 15.92 14.76
CA TRP A 227 3.93 16.48 14.02
C TRP A 227 3.95 16.12 12.53
N ILE A 228 5.13 16.13 11.93
CA ILE A 228 5.31 15.80 10.51
C ILE A 228 5.02 14.30 10.27
N PHE A 229 5.41 13.43 11.20
CA PHE A 229 5.31 11.98 11.02
C PHE A 229 3.93 11.40 11.43
N GLY A 230 3.10 12.18 12.13
CA GLY A 230 1.69 11.81 12.40
C GLY A 230 1.51 10.51 13.20
N PRO A 231 0.37 9.79 13.03
CA PRO A 231 0.10 8.54 13.75
C PRO A 231 1.17 7.46 13.51
N ALA A 232 1.63 7.30 12.28
CA ALA A 232 2.76 6.44 11.93
C ALA A 232 4.02 6.76 12.74
N GLY A 233 4.39 8.04 12.85
CA GLY A 233 5.50 8.48 13.69
C GLY A 233 5.33 8.17 15.17
N LYS A 234 4.10 8.28 15.69
CA LYS A 234 3.78 7.93 17.08
C LYS A 234 3.89 6.42 17.33
N GLU A 235 3.51 5.58 16.37
CA GLU A 235 3.77 4.13 16.45
C GLU A 235 5.26 3.87 16.47
N LEU A 236 6.02 4.43 15.51
CA LEU A 236 7.48 4.28 15.48
C LEU A 236 8.14 4.67 16.81
N LYS A 237 7.63 5.71 17.50
CA LYS A 237 8.08 6.14 18.83
C LYS A 237 7.68 5.19 19.96
N LYS A 238 6.41 4.76 20.04
CA LYS A 238 5.95 3.80 21.06
C LYS A 238 6.65 2.43 20.93
N ASN A 239 7.13 2.11 19.73
CA ASN A 239 7.69 0.81 19.37
C ASN A 239 9.16 0.61 19.78
N GLU A 240 9.77 1.51 20.55
CA GLU A 240 11.01 1.27 21.31
C GLU A 240 10.93 0.00 22.19
N GLN A 241 9.71 -0.47 22.46
CA GLN A 241 9.40 -1.70 23.21
C GLN A 241 9.29 -2.98 22.35
N GLY A 242 9.81 -2.98 21.12
CA GLY A 242 10.08 -4.23 20.35
C GLY A 242 9.10 -4.59 19.24
N VAL A 243 8.13 -3.73 18.88
CA VAL A 243 7.13 -4.06 17.84
C VAL A 243 7.73 -4.07 16.42
N ILE A 244 8.67 -3.17 16.09
CA ILE A 244 9.34 -3.21 14.78
C ILE A 244 10.27 -4.43 14.68
N ALA A 245 10.94 -4.76 15.78
CA ALA A 245 11.76 -5.97 15.89
C ALA A 245 10.90 -7.25 15.80
N SER A 246 9.64 -7.20 16.27
CA SER A 246 8.71 -8.33 16.21
C SER A 246 7.92 -8.44 14.90
N LEU A 247 8.04 -7.46 13.99
CA LEU A 247 7.48 -7.60 12.65
C LEU A 247 8.11 -8.83 11.96
N PRO A 248 7.33 -9.60 11.19
CA PRO A 248 7.83 -10.82 10.58
C PRO A 248 8.99 -10.53 9.62
N ILE A 249 9.90 -11.49 9.54
CA ILE A 249 10.88 -11.61 8.46
C ILE A 249 10.14 -12.20 7.25
N PRO A 250 10.32 -11.66 6.04
CA PRO A 250 9.73 -12.27 4.84
C PRO A 250 10.15 -13.73 4.68
N ASP A 251 9.19 -14.59 4.37
CA ASP A 251 9.40 -16.03 4.12
C ASP A 251 9.71 -16.35 2.64
N PHE A 252 10.01 -15.31 1.85
CA PHE A 252 10.37 -15.36 0.44
C PHE A 252 11.64 -14.54 0.18
N GLU A 253 12.20 -14.62 -1.03
CA GLU A 253 13.46 -13.94 -1.35
C GLU A 253 13.37 -12.43 -1.14
N PHE A 254 14.22 -11.87 -0.28
CA PHE A 254 14.34 -10.43 -0.13
C PHE A 254 15.80 -9.98 -0.06
N GLY A 255 16.04 -8.74 -0.50
CA GLY A 255 17.34 -8.11 -0.50
C GLY A 255 17.28 -6.73 0.14
N ILE A 256 18.43 -6.25 0.60
CA ILE A 256 18.56 -4.97 1.30
C ILE A 256 19.59 -4.09 0.62
N VAL A 257 19.20 -2.85 0.29
CA VAL A 257 20.10 -1.79 -0.16
C VAL A 257 20.16 -0.73 0.93
N ALA A 258 21.30 -0.58 1.59
CA ALA A 258 21.50 0.47 2.59
C ALA A 258 22.17 1.69 1.95
N GLY A 259 21.68 2.89 2.26
CA GLY A 259 22.47 4.09 2.02
C GLY A 259 23.64 4.14 3.01
N ALA A 260 24.77 4.64 2.56
CA ALA A 260 26.01 4.68 3.31
C ALA A 260 26.84 5.89 2.86
N ARG A 261 27.86 6.26 3.64
CA ARG A 261 28.97 7.09 3.20
C ARG A 261 30.20 6.26 2.85
N ASN A 262 30.22 4.97 3.22
CA ASN A 262 31.37 4.08 3.16
C ASN A 262 32.54 4.60 4.02
N THR A 263 32.22 5.10 5.21
CA THR A 263 33.18 5.58 6.22
C THR A 263 32.75 5.10 7.61
N GLU A 264 33.66 5.05 8.57
CA GLU A 264 33.36 4.59 9.94
C GLU A 264 32.25 5.40 10.63
N ASP A 265 32.17 6.72 10.38
CA ASP A 265 31.24 7.64 11.04
C ASP A 265 30.02 8.06 10.20
N GLY A 266 29.87 7.50 8.99
CA GLY A 266 28.75 7.83 8.11
C GLY A 266 28.57 9.33 7.77
N TRP A 267 27.34 9.72 7.43
CA TRP A 267 26.96 11.11 7.15
C TRP A 267 26.51 11.87 8.40
N ASN A 268 25.92 11.20 9.39
CA ASN A 268 25.38 11.83 10.59
C ASN A 268 26.14 11.38 11.84
N PRO A 269 26.93 12.25 12.49
CA PRO A 269 27.74 11.89 13.65
C PRO A 269 26.93 11.49 14.89
N LEU A 270 25.61 11.70 14.89
CA LEU A 270 24.70 11.23 15.96
C LEU A 270 24.25 9.77 15.77
N VAL A 271 24.53 9.18 14.61
CA VAL A 271 24.20 7.79 14.28
C VAL A 271 25.49 6.98 14.37
N PRO A 272 25.59 5.98 15.27
CA PRO A 272 26.82 5.22 15.40
C PRO A 272 27.05 4.30 14.19
N GLY A 273 28.24 4.38 13.60
CA GLY A 273 28.64 3.62 12.42
C GLY A 273 28.29 4.32 11.11
N ASP A 274 28.47 3.61 10.00
CA ASP A 274 28.06 4.10 8.69
C ASP A 274 26.53 4.23 8.60
N ASP A 275 26.06 5.25 7.91
CA ASP A 275 24.64 5.62 7.83
C ASP A 275 24.34 6.39 6.55
N ASP A 276 23.07 6.71 6.31
CA ASP A 276 22.59 7.50 5.17
C ASP A 276 22.13 8.93 5.54
N GLY A 277 22.53 9.41 6.71
CA GLY A 277 22.08 10.64 7.33
C GLY A 277 20.86 10.46 8.25
N THR A 278 20.16 9.32 8.16
CA THR A 278 18.93 9.04 8.94
C THR A 278 18.93 7.64 9.55
N VAL A 279 19.33 6.62 8.79
CA VAL A 279 19.29 5.21 9.16
C VAL A 279 20.71 4.65 9.10
N ALA A 280 21.16 4.06 10.22
CA ALA A 280 22.41 3.32 10.27
C ALA A 280 22.35 2.10 9.34
N VAL A 281 23.47 1.77 8.70
CA VAL A 281 23.60 0.55 7.88
C VAL A 281 23.21 -0.69 8.67
N GLU A 282 23.68 -0.80 9.92
CA GLU A 282 23.31 -1.91 10.82
C GLU A 282 21.80 -1.95 11.11
N SER A 283 21.16 -0.79 11.28
CA SER A 283 19.71 -0.73 11.51
C SER A 283 18.91 -1.16 10.27
N ALA A 284 19.51 -1.06 9.07
CA ALA A 284 18.87 -1.49 7.83
C ALA A 284 18.92 -3.02 7.64
N LYS A 285 19.93 -3.69 8.20
CA LYS A 285 20.09 -5.14 8.10
C LYS A 285 18.94 -5.90 8.76
N LEU A 286 18.56 -7.01 8.14
CA LEU A 286 17.59 -7.97 8.65
C LEU A 286 18.05 -9.39 8.27
N SER A 287 18.14 -10.27 9.26
CA SER A 287 18.48 -11.69 9.06
C SER A 287 17.53 -12.36 8.08
N GLY A 288 18.06 -13.26 7.27
CA GLY A 288 17.36 -13.94 6.18
C GLY A 288 17.42 -13.21 4.83
N ALA A 289 18.03 -12.02 4.76
CA ALA A 289 18.22 -11.33 3.49
C ALA A 289 19.11 -12.17 2.57
N LYS A 290 18.64 -12.46 1.36
CA LYS A 290 19.38 -13.24 0.37
C LYS A 290 20.60 -12.48 -0.14
N ASP A 291 20.49 -11.16 -0.26
CA ASP A 291 21.59 -10.30 -0.64
C ASP A 291 21.50 -8.94 0.08
N PHE A 292 22.65 -8.33 0.27
CA PHE A 292 22.83 -7.04 0.90
C PHE A 292 23.88 -6.25 0.12
N MET A 293 23.63 -4.97 -0.11
CA MET A 293 24.62 -4.04 -0.64
C MET A 293 24.46 -2.65 0.00
N THR A 294 25.53 -1.86 -0.04
CA THR A 294 25.50 -0.44 0.29
C THR A 294 25.59 0.39 -1.00
N VAL A 295 25.03 1.61 -0.95
CA VAL A 295 25.21 2.64 -1.98
C VAL A 295 25.60 3.95 -1.31
N SER A 296 26.49 4.71 -1.95
CA SER A 296 26.99 5.98 -1.41
C SER A 296 25.97 7.11 -1.58
N SER A 297 24.86 7.06 -0.85
CA SER A 297 23.74 7.99 -0.97
C SER A 297 23.15 8.37 0.38
N LEU A 298 22.76 9.64 0.52
CA LEU A 298 21.88 10.09 1.60
C LEU A 298 20.49 9.45 1.48
N HIS A 299 19.80 9.31 2.62
CA HIS A 299 18.55 8.60 2.79
C HIS A 299 17.47 8.99 1.78
N SER A 300 17.39 10.29 1.50
CA SER A 300 16.38 10.87 0.61
C SER A 300 16.60 10.56 -0.87
N PHE A 301 17.80 10.10 -1.24
CA PHE A 301 18.20 9.87 -2.64
C PHE A 301 18.54 8.40 -2.93
N VAL A 302 18.45 7.50 -1.95
CA VAL A 302 18.78 6.06 -2.12
C VAL A 302 17.95 5.41 -3.25
N THR A 303 16.70 5.84 -3.45
CA THR A 303 15.81 5.34 -4.52
C THR A 303 16.16 5.87 -5.91
N GLU A 304 17.01 6.89 -5.99
CA GLU A 304 17.47 7.55 -7.21
C GLU A 304 18.92 7.22 -7.57
N ASP A 305 19.63 6.54 -6.67
CA ASP A 305 21.01 6.12 -6.86
C ASP A 305 21.10 5.12 -8.02
N SER A 306 22.01 5.36 -8.96
CA SER A 306 22.13 4.53 -10.16
C SER A 306 22.61 3.12 -9.85
N GLU A 307 23.52 2.95 -8.89
CA GLU A 307 24.02 1.62 -8.52
C GLU A 307 22.92 0.82 -7.80
N GLY A 308 22.17 1.49 -6.92
CA GLY A 308 21.01 0.93 -6.24
C GLY A 308 19.91 0.50 -7.22
N ILE A 309 19.60 1.34 -8.22
CA ILE A 309 18.62 1.00 -9.27
C ILE A 309 19.09 -0.22 -10.07
N GLU A 310 20.34 -0.26 -10.52
CA GLU A 310 20.87 -1.41 -11.26
C GLU A 310 20.93 -2.67 -10.39
N GLY A 311 21.23 -2.52 -9.10
CA GLY A 311 21.17 -3.60 -8.11
C GLY A 311 19.76 -4.17 -8.02
N VAL A 312 18.75 -3.31 -7.81
CA VAL A 312 17.33 -3.69 -7.75
C VAL A 312 16.92 -4.43 -9.02
N ARG A 313 17.23 -3.89 -10.21
CA ARG A 313 16.91 -4.54 -11.50
C ARG A 313 17.49 -5.96 -11.59
N ARG A 314 18.75 -6.14 -11.16
CA ARG A 314 19.40 -7.46 -11.14
C ARG A 314 18.79 -8.40 -10.11
N PHE A 315 18.48 -7.90 -8.91
CA PHE A 315 17.86 -8.70 -7.85
C PHE A 315 16.47 -9.19 -8.25
N LEU A 316 15.65 -8.34 -8.86
CA LEU A 316 14.32 -8.74 -9.32
C LEU A 316 14.36 -9.82 -10.42
N LYS A 317 15.45 -9.90 -11.18
CA LYS A 317 15.66 -10.95 -12.20
C LYS A 317 16.27 -12.22 -11.61
N THR A 318 17.30 -12.09 -10.78
CA THR A 318 18.23 -13.19 -10.42
C THR A 318 18.26 -13.52 -8.93
N GLY A 319 17.80 -12.62 -8.07
CA GLY A 319 17.92 -12.71 -6.62
C GLY A 319 19.28 -12.27 -6.06
N CYS A 320 20.20 -11.74 -6.87
CA CYS A 320 21.43 -11.09 -6.40
C CYS A 320 21.58 -9.67 -6.98
N PHE A 321 22.21 -8.80 -6.19
CA PHE A 321 22.48 -7.40 -6.50
C PHE A 321 23.73 -7.18 -7.33
N ARG A 322 24.66 -8.14 -7.42
CA ARG A 322 25.95 -7.99 -8.10
C ARG A 322 25.93 -8.64 -9.48
N GLU A 323 26.69 -8.08 -10.43
CA GLU A 323 26.71 -8.57 -11.82
C GLU A 323 27.33 -9.96 -11.94
N ASN A 324 28.31 -10.27 -11.08
CA ASN A 324 28.93 -11.59 -10.99
C ASN A 324 27.99 -12.68 -10.42
N GLY A 325 26.75 -12.34 -10.03
CA GLY A 325 25.78 -13.27 -9.45
C GLY A 325 26.11 -13.74 -8.04
N ILE A 326 27.10 -13.15 -7.37
CA ILE A 326 27.48 -13.51 -6.00
C ILE A 326 26.65 -12.68 -5.02
N CYS A 327 25.73 -13.36 -4.35
CA CYS A 327 24.95 -12.82 -3.25
C CYS A 327 25.80 -12.68 -1.97
N GLN A 328 25.54 -11.65 -1.18
CA GLN A 328 26.07 -11.45 0.18
C GLN A 328 24.91 -11.50 1.18
N PRO A 329 24.54 -12.69 1.68
CA PRO A 329 23.40 -12.84 2.57
C PRO A 329 23.65 -12.21 3.95
N ILE A 330 22.56 -11.90 4.66
CA ILE A 330 22.59 -11.55 6.08
C ILE A 330 21.99 -12.75 6.84
N GLU A 331 22.81 -13.37 7.67
CA GLU A 331 22.41 -14.53 8.49
C GLU A 331 21.49 -14.17 9.66
#